data_AF-A0AAU0RC69-F1
#
_entry.id   AF-A0AAU0RC69-F1
#
_cell.length_a   1.000
_cell.length_b   1.000
_cell.length_c   1.000
_cell.angle_alpha   90.00
_cell.angle_beta   90.00
_cell.angle_gamma   90.00
#
_symmetry.space_group_name_H-M   'P 1'
#
loop_
_entity.id
_entity.type
_entity.pdbx_description
1 polymer ?
#
loop_
_entity_poly.entity_id
_entity_poly.type
_entity_poly.pdbx_seq_one_letter_code
_entity_poly.pdbx_strand_id
1 'polypeptide(L)' 'MRKWVTKIEAIDPNDGMLKSWAGPYVDAPNKRLAQEWCNTNQGYLKVVGELVSEIPTKEDGITPDWDKRIDHDTISNN' A
#
# COMPACT_ATOMS: atom_id res chain seq x y z
N MET A 1 -2.23 -7.17 13.15
CA MET A 1 -2.83 -7.29 11.80
C MET A 1 -1.83 -6.74 10.80
N ARG A 2 -1.63 -7.40 9.65
CA ARG A 2 -0.66 -6.93 8.63
C ARG A 2 -1.32 -5.91 7.72
N LYS A 3 -0.53 -4.93 7.25
CA LYS A 3 -0.94 -3.94 6.26
C LYS A 3 -0.53 -4.37 4.85
N TRP A 4 -1.47 -4.36 3.93
CA TRP A 4 -1.27 -4.75 2.54
C TRP A 4 -1.38 -3.55 1.61
N VAL A 5 -0.38 -3.36 0.76
CA VAL A 5 -0.34 -2.30 -0.25
C VAL A 5 -1.20 -2.72 -1.44
N THR A 6 -2.07 -1.83 -1.89
CA THR A 6 -2.88 -2.03 -3.09
C THR A 6 -2.51 -1.07 -4.21
N LYS A 7 -2.84 -1.44 -5.44
CA LYS A 7 -2.83 -0.55 -6.61
C LYS A 7 -4.20 -0.53 -7.28
N ILE A 8 -4.46 0.56 -8.00
CA ILE A 8 -5.57 0.70 -8.94
C ILE A 8 -4.99 0.92 -10.34
N GLU A 9 -5.64 0.34 -11.36
CA GLU A 9 -5.40 0.65 -12.77
C GLU A 9 -6.65 1.33 -13.33
N ALA A 10 -6.48 2.50 -13.94
CA ALA A 10 -7.56 3.32 -14.49
C ALA A 10 -7.06 4.21 -15.65
N ILE A 11 -7.98 4.71 -16.44
CA ILE A 11 -7.66 5.67 -17.51
C ILE A 11 -7.47 7.05 -16.89
N ASP A 12 -6.30 7.67 -17.12
CA ASP A 12 -6.03 9.02 -16.67
C ASP A 12 -6.86 10.02 -17.50
N PRO A 13 -7.72 10.85 -16.88
CA PRO A 13 -8.54 11.80 -17.62
C PRO A 13 -7.74 12.88 -18.35
N ASN A 14 -6.47 13.11 -18.00
CA ASN A 14 -5.66 14.15 -18.62
C ASN A 14 -5.17 13.77 -20.03
N ASP A 15 -4.87 12.48 -20.25
CA ASP A 15 -4.27 12.00 -21.51
C ASP A 15 -4.92 10.75 -22.10
N GLY A 16 -5.90 10.14 -21.41
CA GLY A 16 -6.61 8.95 -21.87
C GLY A 16 -5.79 7.66 -21.77
N MET A 17 -4.62 7.67 -21.13
CA MET A 17 -3.77 6.49 -21.00
C MET A 17 -4.12 5.67 -19.74
N LEU A 18 -4.00 4.34 -19.85
CA LEU A 18 -4.08 3.46 -18.68
C LEU A 18 -2.84 3.67 -17.80
N LYS A 19 -3.04 4.07 -16.55
CA LYS A 19 -1.97 4.25 -15.55
C LYS A 19 -2.26 3.45 -14.28
N SER A 20 -1.25 3.32 -13.44
CA SER A 20 -1.34 2.70 -12.13
C SER A 20 -1.15 3.75 -11.04
N TRP A 21 -1.98 3.71 -10.00
CA TRP A 21 -1.84 4.55 -8.80
C TRP A 21 -1.80 3.71 -7.54
N ALA A 22 -1.18 4.26 -6.50
CA ALA A 22 -1.26 3.69 -5.16
C ALA A 22 -2.71 3.72 -4.67
N GLY A 23 -3.22 2.56 -4.24
CA GLY A 23 -4.51 2.43 -3.59
C GLY A 23 -4.40 2.55 -2.07
N PRO A 24 -5.52 2.44 -1.34
CA PRO A 24 -5.51 2.39 0.11
C PRO A 24 -4.79 1.15 0.64
N TYR A 25 -4.29 1.21 1.87
CA TYR A 25 -3.82 0.03 2.57
C TYR A 25 -5.00 -0.81 3.07
N VAL A 26 -4.83 -2.13 3.08
CA VAL A 26 -5.82 -3.08 3.58
C VAL A 26 -5.24 -3.85 4.76
N ASP A 27 -5.94 -3.86 5.89
CA ASP A 27 -5.57 -4.66 7.04
C ASP A 27 -6.12 -6.08 6.91
N ALA A 28 -5.24 -7.09 6.88
CA ALA A 28 -5.64 -8.49 6.85
C ALA A 28 -4.56 -9.41 7.43
N PRO A 29 -4.91 -10.63 7.90
CA PRO A 29 -3.93 -11.58 8.41
C PRO A 29 -2.96 -12.09 7.36
N ASN A 30 -3.35 -12.13 6.07
CA ASN A 30 -2.52 -12.60 4.97
C ASN A 30 -2.97 -12.00 3.62
N LYS A 31 -2.12 -12.13 2.60
CA LYS A 31 -2.33 -11.56 1.25
C LYS A 31 -3.62 -12.04 0.59
N ARG A 32 -3.98 -13.31 0.78
CA ARG A 32 -5.18 -13.91 0.19
C ARG A 32 -6.43 -13.24 0.75
N LEU A 33 -6.53 -13.12 2.07
CA LEU A 33 -7.65 -12.46 2.74
C LEU A 33 -7.72 -10.95 2.39
N ALA A 34 -6.58 -10.28 2.25
CA ALA A 34 -6.54 -8.89 1.78
C ALA A 34 -7.13 -8.76 0.37
N GLN A 35 -6.77 -9.67 -0.53
CA GLN A 35 -7.29 -9.66 -1.90
C GLN A 35 -8.77 -10.04 -1.96
N GLU A 36 -9.22 -11.00 -1.14
CA GLU A 36 -10.65 -11.34 -1.02
C GLU A 36 -11.47 -10.15 -0.55
N TRP A 37 -10.98 -9.42 0.46
CA TRP A 37 -11.61 -8.17 0.90
C TRP A 37 -11.69 -7.14 -0.23
N CYS A 38 -10.62 -6.97 -1.02
CA CYS A 38 -10.65 -6.10 -2.20
C CYS A 38 -11.71 -6.58 -3.19
N ASN A 39 -11.72 -7.86 -3.54
CA ASN A 39 -12.68 -8.40 -4.51
C ASN A 39 -14.14 -8.16 -4.09
N THR A 40 -14.45 -8.20 -2.80
CA THR A 40 -15.80 -7.98 -2.27
C THR A 40 -16.17 -6.50 -2.13
N ASN A 41 -15.25 -5.65 -1.67
CA ASN A 41 -15.57 -4.27 -1.27
C ASN A 41 -15.11 -3.22 -2.30
N GLN A 42 -14.00 -3.48 -2.98
CA GLN A 42 -13.31 -2.56 -3.88
C GLN A 42 -12.65 -3.36 -5.04
N GLY A 43 -13.47 -4.04 -5.85
CA GLY A 43 -13.02 -5.07 -6.80
C GLY A 43 -12.04 -4.61 -7.90
N TYR A 44 -11.81 -3.31 -8.01
CA TYR A 44 -10.81 -2.68 -8.87
C TYR A 44 -9.40 -2.63 -8.25
N LEU A 45 -9.25 -3.01 -6.97
CA LEU A 45 -7.96 -3.00 -6.27
C LEU A 45 -7.23 -4.34 -6.38
N LYS A 46 -5.91 -4.24 -6.57
CA LYS A 46 -5.00 -5.39 -6.55
C LYS A 46 -4.00 -5.26 -5.41
N VAL A 47 -3.90 -6.28 -4.56
CA VAL A 47 -2.86 -6.35 -3.52
C VAL A 47 -1.50 -6.67 -4.17
N VAL A 48 -0.54 -5.77 -4.00
CA VAL A 48 0.80 -5.88 -4.62
C VAL A 48 1.86 -6.37 -3.65
N GLY A 49 1.78 -6.00 -2.37
CA GLY A 49 2.78 -6.36 -1.36
C GLY A 49 2.32 -6.10 0.06
N GLU A 50 3.18 -6.43 1.01
CA GLU A 50 3.01 -6.10 2.42
C GLU A 50 3.78 -4.82 2.75
N LEU A 51 3.18 -3.96 3.56
CA LEU A 51 3.83 -2.76 4.07
C LEU A 51 4.68 -3.14 5.28
N VAL A 52 5.99 -3.28 5.09
CA VAL A 52 6.95 -3.65 6.15
C VAL A 52 7.54 -2.45 6.87
N SER A 53 7.67 -1.30 6.18
CA SER A 53 8.16 -0.07 6.78
C SER A 53 7.76 1.15 5.97
N GLU A 54 7.65 2.29 6.64
CA GLU A 54 7.47 3.61 6.04
C GLU A 54 8.65 4.49 6.40
N ILE A 55 9.26 5.13 5.40
CA ILE A 55 10.39 6.04 5.59
C ILE A 55 9.93 7.41 5.10
N PRO A 56 9.71 8.39 5.99
CA PRO A 56 9.34 9.73 5.58
C PRO A 56 10.50 10.42 4.86
N THR A 57 10.20 11.51 4.16
CA THR A 57 11.22 12.40 3.61
C THR A 57 11.63 13.44 4.64
N LYS A 58 12.86 13.95 4.53
CA LYS A 58 13.32 15.14 5.24
C LYS A 58 12.56 16.38 4.75
N GLU A 59 12.82 17.54 5.35
CA GLU A 59 12.19 18.81 4.97
C GLU A 59 12.38 19.18 3.50
N ASP A 60 13.40 18.65 2.84
CA ASP A 60 13.65 18.83 1.41
C ASP A 60 12.67 18.06 0.50
N GLY A 61 11.83 17.17 1.05
CA GLY A 61 10.84 16.40 0.32
C GLY A 61 11.40 15.29 -0.58
N ILE A 62 12.72 15.05 -0.57
CA ILE A 62 13.38 14.11 -1.51
C ILE A 62 14.29 13.14 -0.76
N THR A 63 15.03 13.61 0.25
CA THR A 63 15.98 12.76 0.99
C THR A 63 15.22 11.89 1.98
N PRO A 64 15.41 10.55 1.97
CA PRO A 64 14.82 9.68 2.99
C PRO A 64 15.34 10.00 4.40
N ASP A 65 14.42 10.11 5.37
CA ASP A 65 14.70 10.29 6.79
C ASP A 65 14.66 8.93 7.51
N TRP A 66 15.77 8.19 7.41
CA TRP A 66 15.91 6.86 8.00
C TRP A 66 15.79 6.85 9.52
N ASP A 67 16.13 7.96 10.19
CA ASP A 67 16.04 8.10 11.65
C ASP A 67 14.57 8.14 12.12
N LYS A 68 13.63 8.49 11.23
CA LYS A 68 12.18 8.49 11.47
C LYS A 68 11.45 7.35 10.78
N ARG A 69 12.16 6.28 10.40
CA ARG A 69 11.55 5.06 9.85
C ARG A 69 10.55 4.47 10.86
N ILE A 70 9.37 4.11 10.36
CA ILE A 70 8.36 3.36 11.09
C ILE A 70 8.42 1.91 10.58
N ASP A 71 8.66 0.95 11.48
CA ASP A 71 8.67 -0.47 11.17
C ASP A 71 7.31 -1.11 11.51
N HIS A 72 6.75 -1.83 10.55
CA HIS A 72 5.45 -2.50 10.68
C HIS A 72 5.58 -4.04 10.75
N ASP A 73 6.78 -4.58 10.57
CA ASP A 73 7.07 -6.03 10.57
C ASP A 73 7.15 -6.59 12.01
N THR A 74 7.41 -5.73 12.99
CA THR A 74 7.63 -6.13 14.40
C THR A 74 6.36 -6.43 15.21
N ILE A 75 5.15 -6.28 14.65
CA ILE A 75 3.87 -6.36 15.40
C ILE A 75 3.21 -7.77 15.31
N SER A 76 3.99 -8.84 15.15
CA SER A 76 3.42 -10.20 15.07
C SER A 76 3.97 -11.21 16.08
N ASN A 77 4.36 -10.75 17.27
CA ASN A 77 4.64 -11.64 18.41
C ASN A 77 3.87 -11.16 19.66
N ASN A 78 2.62 -11.60 19.81
CA ASN A 78 1.92 -11.72 21.10
C ASN A 78 0.85 -12.79 20.97
#